data_AF-A0AAP0WW99-F1
#
_entry.id   AF-A0AAP0WW99-F1
#
_cell.length_a   1.000
_cell.length_b   1.000
_cell.length_c   1.000
_cell.angle_alpha   90.00
_cell.angle_beta   90.00
_cell.angle_gamma   90.00
#
_symmetry.space_group_name_H-M   'P 1'
#
loop_
_entity.id
_entity.type
_entity.pdbx_description
1 polymer ?
#
loop_
_entity_poly.entity_id
_entity_poly.type
_entity_poly.pdbx_seq_one_letter_code
_entity_poly.pdbx_strand_id
1 'polypeptide(L)'
;MKLASSGGEPCIKKFLEYDIIPELFKMMQSTIAELQDSAYTTLHQMLFGNGGVLILQRILQMGIIERLAHSIDSSKSMKTREVNVHCVLDIVELGNKACLERMFSLQLVEKLVSIEKASGGSGETLVGLLKGMDRCKNLSTAERRVMKQQVVRKVRATLKGYKFEAQILAAVDACVSEGSKGASSSASGRRRK
;
A
#
# COMPACT_ATOMS: atom_id res chain seq x y z
N MET A 1 6.26 -23.37 11.52
CA MET A 1 4.84 -23.56 11.89
C MET A 1 4.09 -22.29 11.51
N LYS A 2 3.11 -22.37 10.60
CA LYS A 2 2.13 -21.29 10.39
C LYS A 2 1.09 -21.43 11.50
N LEU A 3 1.19 -20.62 12.55
CA LEU A 3 0.06 -20.44 13.47
C LEU A 3 -1.02 -19.75 12.65
N ALA A 4 -1.99 -20.54 12.20
CA ALA A 4 -3.12 -20.02 11.48
C ALA A 4 -3.96 -19.23 12.50
N SER A 5 -3.79 -17.91 12.51
CA SER A 5 -4.74 -16.95 13.08
C SER A 5 -6.03 -16.97 12.26
N SER A 6 -6.59 -18.16 12.00
CA SER A 6 -7.65 -18.42 11.02
C SER A 6 -8.87 -19.00 11.71
N GLY A 7 -9.25 -18.48 12.87
CA GLY A 7 -10.54 -18.82 13.50
C GLY A 7 -11.76 -18.26 12.77
N GLY A 8 -11.62 -17.94 11.48
CA GLY A 8 -12.64 -17.31 10.65
C GLY A 8 -13.10 -15.96 11.20
N GLU A 9 -14.17 -15.44 10.60
CA GLU A 9 -14.80 -14.19 11.01
C GLU A 9 -15.21 -14.14 12.50
N PRO A 10 -15.73 -15.21 13.14
CA PRO A 10 -16.10 -15.18 14.56
C PRO A 10 -14.91 -14.91 15.50
N CYS A 11 -13.75 -15.50 15.20
CA CYS A 11 -12.55 -15.27 15.99
C CYS A 11 -12.03 -13.83 15.81
N ILE A 12 -12.08 -13.30 14.59
CA ILE A 12 -11.74 -11.90 14.32
C ILE A 12 -12.66 -10.95 15.09
N LYS A 13 -13.98 -11.22 15.12
CA LYS A 13 -14.92 -10.42 15.93
C LYS A 13 -14.53 -10.40 17.40
N LYS A 14 -14.15 -11.57 17.95
CA LYS A 14 -13.70 -11.66 19.34
C LYS A 14 -12.41 -10.89 19.59
N PHE A 15 -11.44 -10.97 18.67
CA PHE A 15 -10.20 -10.19 18.76
C PHE A 15 -10.43 -8.68 18.72
N LEU A 16 -11.41 -8.23 17.93
CA LEU A 16 -11.76 -6.82 17.83
C LEU A 16 -12.35 -6.25 19.14
N GLU A 17 -12.79 -7.09 20.08
CA GLU A 17 -13.21 -6.66 21.42
C GLU A 17 -12.04 -6.25 22.33
N TYR A 18 -10.80 -6.65 22.01
CA TYR A 18 -9.62 -6.47 22.87
C TYR A 18 -8.64 -5.40 22.40
N ASP A 19 -9.10 -4.40 21.62
CA ASP A 19 -8.27 -3.29 21.13
C ASP A 19 -6.91 -3.73 20.53
N ILE A 20 -6.88 -4.88 19.87
CA ILE A 20 -5.65 -5.49 19.36
C ILE A 20 -5.01 -4.63 18.27
N ILE A 21 -5.83 -4.02 17.40
CA ILE A 21 -5.34 -3.19 16.29
C ILE A 21 -4.52 -1.98 16.80
N PRO A 22 -5.02 -1.13 17.72
CA PRO A 22 -4.22 -0.03 18.25
C PRO A 22 -2.97 -0.48 19.02
N GLU A 23 -3.00 -1.60 19.73
CA GLU A 23 -1.80 -2.13 20.40
C GLU A 23 -0.76 -2.62 19.38
N LEU A 24 -1.16 -3.36 18.35
CA LEU A 24 -0.26 -3.72 17.24
C LEU A 24 0.33 -2.48 16.57
N PHE A 25 -0.50 -1.45 16.32
CA PHE A 25 -0.03 -0.20 15.74
C PHE A 25 1.00 0.50 16.65
N LYS A 26 0.77 0.53 17.95
CA LYS A 26 1.72 1.08 18.94
C LYS A 26 3.02 0.29 18.97
N MET A 27 2.97 -1.03 18.88
CA MET A 27 4.15 -1.90 18.79
C MET A 27 4.97 -1.63 17.50
N MET A 28 4.31 -1.36 16.37
CA MET A 28 4.99 -0.90 15.14
C MET A 28 5.75 0.42 15.33
N GLN A 29 5.32 1.28 16.26
CA GLN A 29 6.01 2.55 16.58
C GLN A 29 7.09 2.39 17.67
N SER A 30 7.36 1.18 18.15
CA SER A 30 8.40 0.95 19.16
C SER A 30 9.83 1.09 18.60
N THR A 31 10.83 1.01 19.47
CA THR A 31 12.26 1.06 19.10
C THR A 31 12.89 -0.32 18.89
N ILE A 32 12.13 -1.40 19.08
CA ILE A 32 12.63 -2.78 19.02
C ILE A 32 12.23 -3.37 17.67
N ALA A 33 13.20 -3.56 16.77
CA ALA A 33 12.95 -3.94 15.37
C ALA A 33 12.12 -5.24 15.25
N GLU A 34 12.44 -6.26 16.04
CA GLU A 34 11.72 -7.54 16.05
C GLU A 34 10.26 -7.37 16.47
N LEU A 35 9.99 -6.43 17.39
CA LEU A 35 8.64 -6.12 17.83
C LEU A 35 7.86 -5.40 16.73
N GLN A 36 8.50 -4.48 16.02
CA GLN A 36 7.91 -3.78 14.88
C GLN A 36 7.54 -4.74 13.76
N ASP A 37 8.45 -5.65 13.40
CA ASP A 37 8.23 -6.65 12.36
C ASP A 37 7.15 -7.66 12.75
N SER A 38 7.16 -8.12 14.00
CA SER A 38 6.14 -9.03 14.51
C SER A 38 4.75 -8.37 14.50
N ALA A 39 4.66 -7.12 14.92
CA ALA A 39 3.41 -6.38 14.95
C ALA A 39 2.86 -6.12 13.53
N TYR A 40 3.71 -5.66 12.62
CA TYR A 40 3.34 -5.48 11.21
C TYR A 40 2.92 -6.82 10.58
N THR A 41 3.71 -7.87 10.75
CA THR A 41 3.41 -9.21 10.18
C THR A 41 2.07 -9.74 10.71
N THR A 42 1.80 -9.55 11.99
CA THR A 42 0.51 -9.95 12.59
C THR A 42 -0.64 -9.18 11.97
N LEU A 43 -0.51 -7.85 11.85
CA LEU A 43 -1.54 -7.01 11.24
C LEU A 43 -1.77 -7.35 9.76
N HIS A 44 -0.70 -7.58 9.00
CA HIS A 44 -0.74 -8.05 7.62
C HIS A 44 -1.52 -9.38 7.52
N GLN A 45 -1.18 -10.37 8.35
CA GLN A 45 -1.88 -11.65 8.34
C GLN A 45 -3.36 -11.52 8.72
N MET A 46 -3.71 -10.63 9.65
CA MET A 46 -5.10 -10.34 10.00
C MET A 46 -5.87 -9.68 8.84
N LEU A 47 -5.22 -8.77 8.12
CA LEU A 47 -5.78 -8.07 6.96
C LEU A 47 -6.04 -9.00 5.76
N PHE A 48 -5.12 -9.92 5.49
CA PHE A 48 -5.25 -10.88 4.39
C PHE A 48 -5.94 -12.21 4.80
N GLY A 49 -6.33 -12.33 6.07
CA GLY A 49 -7.01 -13.50 6.62
C GLY A 49 -8.54 -13.49 6.45
N ASN A 50 -9.17 -14.58 6.89
CA ASN A 50 -10.63 -14.70 6.93
C ASN A 50 -11.22 -13.72 7.95
N GLY A 51 -11.91 -12.68 7.48
CA GLY A 51 -12.42 -11.57 8.31
C GLY A 51 -11.62 -10.27 8.17
N GLY A 52 -10.62 -10.21 7.28
CA GLY A 52 -9.81 -9.02 7.05
C GLY A 52 -10.58 -7.76 6.69
N VAL A 53 -11.77 -7.89 6.10
CA VAL A 53 -12.68 -6.75 5.84
C VAL A 53 -13.10 -6.04 7.14
N LEU A 54 -13.32 -6.79 8.23
CA LEU A 54 -13.67 -6.22 9.54
C LEU A 54 -12.46 -5.49 10.15
N ILE A 55 -11.27 -6.04 9.98
CA ILE A 55 -10.00 -5.42 10.41
C ILE A 55 -9.80 -4.10 9.68
N LEU A 56 -9.92 -4.10 8.35
CA LEU A 56 -9.79 -2.91 7.53
C LEU A 56 -10.84 -1.85 7.91
N GLN A 57 -12.11 -2.25 8.08
CA GLN A 57 -13.16 -1.33 8.51
C GLN A 57 -12.84 -0.69 9.87
N ARG A 58 -12.31 -1.46 10.82
CA ARG A 58 -11.89 -0.95 12.11
C ARG A 58 -10.70 0.02 11.99
N ILE A 59 -9.69 -0.30 11.16
CA ILE A 59 -8.57 0.60 10.84
C ILE A 59 -9.07 1.95 10.33
N LEU A 60 -10.05 1.93 9.41
CA LEU A 60 -10.65 3.13 8.81
C LEU A 60 -11.44 3.97 9.83
N GLN A 61 -12.13 3.32 10.78
CA GLN A 61 -12.88 4.00 11.84
C GLN A 61 -11.95 4.63 12.89
N MET A 62 -10.82 4.00 13.18
CA MET A 62 -9.89 4.42 14.24
C MET A 62 -8.88 5.50 13.80
N GLY A 63 -9.01 6.05 12.60
CA GLY A 63 -8.09 7.07 12.08
C GLY A 63 -6.64 6.60 11.98
N ILE A 64 -6.40 5.31 11.72
CA ILE A 64 -5.04 4.75 11.64
C ILE A 64 -4.33 5.20 10.37
N ILE A 65 -5.05 5.44 9.27
CA ILE A 65 -4.46 5.93 8.02
C ILE A 65 -3.78 7.28 8.23
N GLU A 66 -4.42 8.18 8.96
CA GLU A 66 -3.93 9.51 9.30
C GLU A 66 -2.64 9.41 10.11
N ARG A 67 -2.61 8.49 11.08
CA ARG A 67 -1.41 8.23 11.90
C ARG A 67 -0.27 7.62 11.09
N LEU A 68 -0.57 6.66 10.20
CA LEU A 68 0.41 6.07 9.28
C LEU A 68 1.00 7.13 8.35
N ALA A 69 0.15 7.92 7.69
CA ALA A 69 0.56 8.97 6.77
C ALA A 69 1.40 10.05 7.48
N HIS A 70 1.05 10.42 8.71
CA HIS A 70 1.85 11.33 9.52
C HIS A 70 3.22 10.72 9.85
N SER A 71 3.25 9.46 10.32
CA SER A 71 4.47 8.80 10.78
C SER A 71 5.46 8.49 9.66
N ILE A 72 5.00 8.33 8.41
CA ILE A 72 5.88 8.17 7.24
C ILE A 72 6.86 9.35 7.12
N ASP A 73 6.38 10.55 7.44
CA ASP A 73 7.12 11.81 7.31
C ASP A 73 7.88 12.17 8.60
N SER A 74 7.22 12.03 9.74
CA SER A 74 7.77 12.47 11.04
C SER A 74 8.69 11.46 11.72
N SER A 75 8.68 10.19 11.31
CA SER A 75 9.54 9.17 11.94
C SER A 75 11.02 9.40 11.61
N LYS A 76 11.83 9.47 12.67
CA LYS A 76 13.30 9.46 12.60
C LYS A 76 13.86 8.05 12.38
N SER A 77 13.12 7.02 12.75
CA SER A 77 13.53 5.63 12.58
C SER A 77 13.19 5.15 11.17
N MET A 78 14.22 4.74 10.42
CA MET A 78 14.06 4.11 9.10
C MET A 78 13.20 2.86 9.20
N LYS A 79 13.38 2.05 10.25
CA LYS A 79 12.61 0.82 10.43
C LYS A 79 11.13 1.09 10.68
N THR A 80 10.80 2.07 11.51
CA THR A 80 9.40 2.49 11.73
C THR A 80 8.76 2.98 10.44
N ARG A 81 9.53 3.74 9.63
CA ARG A 81 9.04 4.24 8.35
C ARG A 81 8.76 3.10 7.37
N GLU A 82 9.66 2.12 7.29
CA GLU A 82 9.54 0.92 6.45
C GLU A 82 8.26 0.14 6.77
N VAL A 83 8.04 -0.25 8.04
CA VAL A 83 6.84 -1.01 8.42
C VAL A 83 5.54 -0.22 8.22
N ASN A 84 5.58 1.10 8.39
CA ASN A 84 4.44 1.96 8.12
C ASN A 84 4.12 2.05 6.62
N VAL A 85 5.14 2.14 5.77
CA VAL A 85 4.97 2.09 4.31
C VAL A 85 4.36 0.76 3.90
N HIS A 86 4.88 -0.37 4.41
CA HIS A 86 4.33 -1.68 4.10
C HIS A 86 2.85 -1.80 4.51
N CYS A 87 2.50 -1.36 5.73
CA CYS A 87 1.12 -1.34 6.19
C CYS A 87 0.21 -0.47 5.31
N VAL A 88 0.70 0.67 4.83
CA VAL A 88 -0.03 1.49 3.87
C VAL A 88 -0.26 0.76 2.54
N LEU A 89 0.74 0.05 2.03
CA LEU A 89 0.61 -0.72 0.79
C LEU A 89 -0.42 -1.86 0.92
N ASP A 90 -0.47 -2.53 2.08
CA ASP A 90 -1.51 -3.53 2.37
C ASP A 90 -2.91 -2.90 2.36
N ILE A 91 -3.07 -1.72 2.99
CA ILE A 91 -4.35 -1.01 3.00
C ILE A 91 -4.73 -0.54 1.59
N VAL A 92 -3.77 -0.16 0.74
CA VAL A 92 -4.03 0.17 -0.67
C VAL A 92 -4.54 -1.05 -1.45
N GLU A 93 -3.94 -2.22 -1.21
CA GLU A 93 -4.36 -3.48 -1.83
C GLU A 93 -5.76 -3.93 -1.37
N LEU A 94 -6.15 -3.67 -0.12
CA LEU A 94 -7.42 -4.14 0.43
C LEU A 94 -8.52 -3.07 0.45
N GLY A 95 -8.14 -1.81 0.27
CA GLY A 95 -8.98 -0.62 0.38
C GLY A 95 -10.09 -0.56 -0.66
N ASN A 96 -10.71 0.61 -0.73
CA ASN A 96 -11.69 0.97 -1.74
C ASN A 96 -11.43 2.41 -2.22
N LYS A 97 -12.27 2.91 -3.12
CA LYS A 97 -12.11 4.26 -3.65
C LYS A 97 -11.99 5.34 -2.57
N ALA A 98 -12.91 5.37 -1.61
CA ALA A 98 -12.91 6.38 -0.56
C ALA A 98 -11.66 6.31 0.34
N CYS A 99 -11.17 5.10 0.61
CA CYS A 99 -9.91 4.88 1.34
C CYS A 99 -8.71 5.50 0.61
N LEU A 100 -8.56 5.23 -0.69
CA LEU A 100 -7.44 5.74 -1.48
C LEU A 100 -7.54 7.26 -1.69
N GLU A 101 -8.74 7.79 -1.91
CA GLU A 101 -8.96 9.24 -1.99
C GLU A 101 -8.55 9.93 -0.68
N ARG A 102 -8.92 9.35 0.47
CA ARG A 102 -8.47 9.84 1.78
C ARG A 102 -6.94 9.84 1.91
N MET A 103 -6.28 8.77 1.48
CA MET A 103 -4.81 8.71 1.46
C MET A 103 -4.18 9.78 0.57
N PHE A 104 -4.78 10.07 -0.59
CA PHE A 104 -4.31 11.14 -1.48
C PHE A 104 -4.52 12.53 -0.89
N SER A 105 -5.62 12.76 -0.15
CA SER A 105 -5.84 14.00 0.61
C SER A 105 -4.81 14.19 1.72
N LEU A 106 -4.28 13.09 2.29
CA LEU A 106 -3.19 13.10 3.27
C LEU A 106 -1.79 13.21 2.63
N GLN A 107 -1.72 13.53 1.33
CA GLN A 107 -0.49 13.69 0.56
C GLN A 107 0.41 12.45 0.58
N LEU A 108 -0.19 11.25 0.61
CA LEU A 108 0.58 10.01 0.69
C LEU A 108 1.58 9.89 -0.47
N VAL A 109 1.18 10.22 -1.70
CA VAL A 109 2.06 10.10 -2.88
C VAL A 109 3.30 10.97 -2.73
N GLU A 110 3.12 12.21 -2.30
CA GLU A 110 4.19 13.17 -2.07
C GLU A 110 5.16 12.69 -0.98
N LYS A 111 4.61 12.11 0.10
CA LYS A 111 5.42 11.50 1.18
C LYS A 111 6.21 10.29 0.70
N LEU A 112 5.63 9.42 -0.12
CA LEU A 112 6.37 8.29 -0.72
C LEU A 112 7.45 8.76 -1.70
N VAL A 113 7.20 9.83 -2.47
CA VAL A 113 8.24 10.46 -3.31
C VAL A 113 9.39 10.99 -2.44
N SER A 114 9.09 11.57 -1.27
CA SER A 114 10.12 12.02 -0.32
C SER A 114 11.01 10.85 0.15
N ILE A 115 10.41 9.68 0.41
CA ILE A 115 11.16 8.46 0.73
C ILE A 115 12.09 8.09 -0.42
N GLU A 116 11.58 8.02 -1.66
CA GLU A 116 12.38 7.68 -2.84
C GLU A 116 13.56 8.63 -3.03
N LYS A 117 13.35 9.93 -2.76
CA LYS A 117 14.42 10.92 -2.81
C LYS A 117 15.52 10.66 -1.77
N ALA A 118 15.16 10.11 -0.61
CA ALA A 118 16.08 9.79 0.47
C ALA A 118 16.76 8.41 0.30
N SER A 119 16.10 7.44 -0.34
CA SER A 119 16.57 6.06 -0.50
C SER A 119 17.38 5.80 -1.78
N GLY A 120 17.62 6.83 -2.60
CA GLY A 120 18.44 6.71 -3.82
C GLY A 120 17.65 6.53 -5.12
N GLY A 121 16.32 6.69 -5.10
CA GLY A 121 15.50 6.85 -6.30
C GLY A 121 15.28 5.58 -7.11
N SER A 122 15.10 4.42 -6.46
CA SER A 122 14.76 3.17 -7.15
C SER A 122 13.33 3.21 -7.74
N GLY A 123 12.44 3.99 -7.14
CA GLY A 123 11.02 4.05 -7.48
C GLY A 123 10.21 2.86 -6.92
N GLU A 124 10.85 1.97 -6.16
CA GLU A 124 10.25 0.71 -5.71
C GLU A 124 8.99 0.91 -4.87
N THR A 125 8.99 1.90 -3.99
CA THR A 125 7.83 2.21 -3.12
C THR A 125 6.64 2.70 -3.94
N LEU A 126 6.90 3.52 -4.96
CA LEU A 126 5.87 4.05 -5.86
C LEU A 126 5.33 2.95 -6.78
N VAL A 127 6.19 2.05 -7.25
CA VAL A 127 5.79 0.85 -7.99
C VAL A 127 4.95 -0.06 -7.09
N GLY A 128 5.33 -0.24 -5.82
CA GLY A 128 4.56 -0.96 -4.81
C GLY A 128 3.15 -0.39 -4.64
N LEU A 129 3.03 0.95 -4.55
CA LEU A 129 1.74 1.63 -4.51
C LEU A 129 0.87 1.29 -5.73
N LEU A 130 1.42 1.42 -6.94
CA LEU A 130 0.69 1.14 -8.18
C LEU A 130 0.29 -0.33 -8.31
N LYS A 131 1.16 -1.26 -7.89
CA LYS A 131 0.85 -2.70 -7.87
C LYS A 131 -0.21 -3.05 -6.84
N GLY A 132 -0.19 -2.44 -5.66
CA GLY A 132 -1.26 -2.57 -4.67
C GLY A 132 -2.59 -2.10 -5.26
N MET A 133 -2.57 -0.96 -5.96
CA MET A 133 -3.75 -0.46 -6.69
C MET A 133 -4.18 -1.40 -7.81
N ASP A 134 -3.30 -2.20 -8.42
CA ASP A 134 -3.67 -3.22 -9.42
C ASP A 134 -4.29 -4.48 -8.81
N ARG A 135 -3.92 -4.80 -7.57
CA ARG A 135 -4.48 -5.95 -6.83
C ARG A 135 -5.76 -5.61 -6.09
N CYS A 136 -6.07 -4.33 -5.93
CA CYS A 136 -7.24 -3.88 -5.18
C CYS A 136 -8.56 -4.35 -5.80
N LYS A 137 -9.25 -5.28 -5.14
CA LYS A 137 -10.47 -5.91 -5.68
C LYS A 137 -11.70 -5.00 -5.60
N ASN A 138 -11.67 -3.98 -4.74
CA ASN A 138 -12.80 -3.06 -4.53
C ASN A 138 -12.71 -1.78 -5.38
N LEU A 139 -11.88 -1.80 -6.44
CA LEU A 139 -11.83 -0.75 -7.46
C LEU A 139 -12.33 -1.32 -8.78
N SER A 140 -13.28 -0.62 -9.41
CA SER A 140 -13.59 -0.84 -10.81
C SER A 140 -12.38 -0.51 -11.70
N THR A 141 -12.39 -1.03 -12.92
CA THR A 141 -11.34 -0.72 -13.92
C THR A 141 -11.20 0.78 -14.17
N ALA A 142 -12.32 1.51 -14.20
CA ALA A 142 -12.32 2.96 -14.39
C ALA A 142 -11.71 3.69 -13.19
N GLU A 143 -12.10 3.35 -11.97
CA GLU A 143 -11.54 3.95 -10.75
C GLU A 143 -10.05 3.68 -10.64
N ARG A 144 -9.63 2.43 -10.85
CA ARG A 144 -8.22 2.03 -10.86
C ARG A 144 -7.40 2.87 -11.83
N ARG A 145 -7.89 3.05 -13.07
CA ARG A 145 -7.23 3.88 -14.08
C ARG A 145 -7.11 5.33 -13.64
N VAL A 146 -8.19 5.93 -13.14
CA VAL A 146 -8.20 7.33 -12.69
C VAL A 146 -7.22 7.53 -11.53
N MET A 147 -7.23 6.64 -10.55
CA MET A 147 -6.35 6.76 -9.40
C MET A 147 -4.88 6.57 -9.77
N LYS A 148 -4.53 5.59 -10.62
CA LYS A 148 -3.15 5.42 -11.11
C LYS A 148 -2.68 6.67 -11.87
N GLN A 149 -3.54 7.28 -12.68
CA GLN A 149 -3.24 8.54 -13.36
C GLN A 149 -2.99 9.69 -12.37
N GLN A 150 -3.75 9.78 -11.28
CA GLN A 150 -3.52 10.77 -10.23
C GLN A 150 -2.14 10.56 -9.56
N VAL A 151 -1.77 9.32 -9.25
CA VAL A 151 -0.44 8.99 -8.71
C VAL A 151 0.65 9.46 -9.68
N VAL A 152 0.59 9.08 -10.96
CA VAL A 152 1.59 9.47 -11.95
C VAL A 152 1.72 11.00 -12.07
N ARG A 153 0.60 11.73 -12.10
CA ARG A 153 0.61 13.20 -12.16
C ARG A 153 1.28 13.81 -10.93
N LYS A 154 0.97 13.33 -9.73
CA LYS A 154 1.57 13.79 -8.47
C LYS A 154 3.06 13.46 -8.41
N VAL A 155 3.45 12.25 -8.80
CA VAL A 155 4.87 11.83 -8.87
C VAL A 155 5.66 12.76 -9.80
N ARG A 156 5.17 13.01 -11.02
CA ARG A 156 5.81 13.95 -11.97
C ARG A 156 5.94 15.36 -11.41
N ALA A 157 4.88 15.88 -10.80
CA ALA A 157 4.89 17.22 -10.22
C ALA A 157 5.93 17.33 -9.08
N THR A 158 6.00 16.33 -8.21
CA THR A 158 6.86 16.35 -7.02
C THR A 158 8.33 16.02 -7.33
N LEU A 159 8.61 15.29 -8.41
CA LEU A 159 9.97 14.93 -8.82
C LEU A 159 10.68 15.99 -9.65
N LYS A 160 9.98 16.98 -10.19
CA LYS A 160 10.54 17.99 -11.10
C LYS A 160 11.86 18.58 -10.57
N GLY A 161 12.94 18.42 -11.32
CA GLY A 161 14.27 18.92 -11.00
C GLY A 161 15.09 18.03 -10.05
N TYR A 162 14.62 16.83 -9.73
CA TYR A 162 15.37 15.87 -8.91
C TYR A 162 16.36 15.06 -9.76
N LYS A 163 17.56 14.78 -9.21
CA LYS A 163 18.64 14.07 -9.93
C LYS A 163 18.25 12.69 -10.48
N PHE A 164 17.35 11.97 -9.82
CA PHE A 164 16.85 10.67 -10.28
C PHE A 164 15.42 10.73 -10.83
N GLU A 165 14.95 11.91 -11.23
CA GLU A 165 13.61 12.10 -11.80
C GLU A 165 13.36 11.12 -12.95
N ALA A 166 14.24 11.08 -13.94
CA ALA A 166 14.08 10.21 -15.12
C ALA A 166 14.03 8.72 -14.76
N GLN A 167 14.86 8.27 -13.81
CA GLN A 167 14.91 6.88 -13.35
C GLN A 167 13.61 6.48 -12.64
N ILE A 168 13.15 7.29 -11.68
CA ILE A 168 11.92 6.99 -10.94
C ILE A 168 10.71 7.03 -11.87
N LEU A 169 10.65 8.01 -12.79
CA LEU A 169 9.57 8.10 -13.77
C LEU A 169 9.56 6.90 -14.72
N ALA A 170 10.73 6.42 -15.17
CA ALA A 170 10.80 5.23 -16.00
C ALA A 170 10.24 3.99 -15.29
N ALA A 171 10.58 3.79 -14.02
CA ALA A 171 10.05 2.66 -13.22
C ALA A 171 8.52 2.75 -13.05
N VAL A 172 8.01 3.94 -12.76
CA VAL A 172 6.57 4.21 -12.62
C VAL A 172 5.82 4.01 -13.94
N ASP A 173 6.32 4.56 -15.04
CA ASP A 173 5.68 4.46 -16.36
C ASP A 173 5.69 3.03 -16.90
N ALA A 174 6.78 2.28 -16.66
CA ALA A 174 6.86 0.86 -17.00
C ALA A 174 5.77 0.06 -16.27
N CYS A 175 5.60 0.27 -14.96
CA CYS A 175 4.57 -0.40 -14.16
C CYS A 175 3.14 -0.08 -14.64
N VAL A 176 2.86 1.18 -15.01
CA VAL A 176 1.54 1.56 -15.54
C VAL A 176 1.29 0.93 -16.90
N SER A 177 2.32 0.85 -17.75
CA SER A 177 2.23 0.29 -19.10
C SER A 177 2.02 -1.22 -19.10
N GLU A 178 2.67 -1.94 -18.18
CA GLU A 178 2.48 -3.38 -18.00
C GLU A 178 1.03 -3.73 -17.60
N GLY A 179 0.43 -2.97 -16.68
CA GLY A 179 -0.97 -3.14 -16.29
C GLY A 179 -1.97 -2.89 -17.43
N SER A 180 -1.56 -2.15 -18.48
CA SER A 180 -2.40 -1.86 -19.65
C SER A 180 -2.36 -2.94 -20.74
N LYS A 181 -1.40 -3.88 -20.70
CA LYS A 181 -1.26 -4.93 -21.74
C LYS A 181 -2.18 -6.13 -21.53
N GLY A 182 -2.94 -6.17 -20.44
CA GLY A 182 -3.89 -7.25 -20.15
C GLY A 182 -5.27 -7.05 -20.77
N ALA A 183 -5.39 -7.02 -22.11
CA ALA A 183 -6.64 -7.26 -22.85
C ALA A 183 -6.47 -7.36 -24.38
N SER A 184 -5.36 -7.93 -24.88
CA SER A 184 -5.26 -8.28 -26.31
C SER A 184 -4.67 -9.67 -26.44
N SER A 185 -5.54 -10.67 -26.54
CA SER A 185 -5.21 -11.96 -27.10
C SER A 185 -4.76 -11.77 -28.54
N SER A 186 -3.46 -11.64 -28.76
CA SER A 186 -2.82 -11.78 -30.06
C SER A 186 -2.84 -13.25 -30.46
N ALA A 187 -3.96 -13.72 -30.99
CA ALA A 187 -3.99 -14.86 -31.88
C ALA A 187 -3.82 -14.34 -33.32
N SER A 188 -2.62 -13.88 -33.65
CA SER A 188 -2.23 -13.62 -35.03
C SER A 188 -1.89 -14.96 -35.68
N GLY A 189 -2.65 -15.29 -36.72
CA GLY A 189 -2.58 -16.58 -37.40
C GLY A 189 -1.28 -16.85 -38.14
N ARG A 190 -1.09 -18.13 -38.49
CA ARG A 190 -0.24 -18.52 -39.61
C ARG A 190 -0.90 -19.63 -40.43
N ARG A 191 -0.98 -19.34 -41.72
CA ARG A 191 -1.61 -20.05 -42.84
C ARG A 191 -1.00 -21.43 -43.15
N ARG A 192 -1.83 -22.23 -43.85
CA ARG A 192 -1.52 -23.17 -44.95
C ARG A 192 -0.65 -24.41 -44.65
N LYS A 193 -1.28 -25.58 -44.74
CA LYS A 193 -1.21 -26.44 -45.93
C LYS A 193 -2.55 -27.13 -46.13
#